data_AF-A0A9E7UAF7-F1
#
_entry.id   AF-A0A9E7UAF7-F1
#
_cell.length_a   1.000
_cell.length_b   1.000
_cell.length_c   1.000
_cell.angle_alpha   90.00
_cell.angle_beta   90.00
_cell.angle_gamma   90.00
#
_symmetry.space_group_name_H-M   'P 1'
#
loop_
_entity.id
_entity.type
_entity.pdbx_description
1 polymer ?
#
loop_
_entity_poly.entity_id
_entity_poly.type
_entity_poly.pdbx_seq_one_letter_code
_entity_poly.pdbx_strand_id
1 'polypeptide(L)' 'MSGVRRVGTAADLRGAVVTAIVRRTDPSLTASAVVEACEATLEEYEVPQRVGVVDELPTTATGKVDRVTLRERFGTD' A
#
# COMPACT_ATOMS: atom_id res chain seq x y z
N MET A 1 8.82 -20.19 6.47
CA MET A 1 8.35 -18.93 7.08
C MET A 1 8.32 -17.87 5.98
N SER A 2 7.17 -17.62 5.35
CA SER A 2 7.05 -16.61 4.29
C SER A 2 7.28 -15.23 4.91
N GLY A 3 8.45 -14.65 4.60
CA GLY A 3 8.78 -13.29 5.01
C GLY A 3 8.00 -12.29 4.16
N VAL A 4 6.95 -11.70 4.74
CA VAL A 4 6.27 -10.55 4.13
C VAL A 4 7.27 -9.39 4.11
N ARG A 5 7.83 -9.09 2.94
CA ARG A 5 8.76 -7.97 2.78
C ARG A 5 7.93 -6.70 2.57
N ARG A 6 7.89 -5.83 3.58
CA ARG A 6 7.23 -4.51 3.50
C ARG A 6 7.81 -3.70 2.35
N VAL A 7 6.98 -3.38 1.37
CA VAL A 7 7.33 -2.47 0.27
C VAL A 7 6.40 -1.26 0.34
N GLY A 8 6.97 -0.12 0.74
CA GLY A 8 6.50 1.24 0.46
C GLY A 8 5.11 1.64 0.96
N THR A 9 5.02 2.17 2.18
CA THR A 9 3.83 2.91 2.62
C THR A 9 3.85 4.29 1.97
N ALA A 10 3.01 4.51 0.96
CA ALA A 10 2.73 5.84 0.43
C ALA A 10 1.56 6.46 1.20
N ALA A 11 1.81 6.92 2.44
CA ALA A 11 0.82 7.68 3.19
C ALA A 11 0.92 9.16 2.79
N ASP A 12 -0.02 9.64 1.95
CA ASP A 12 -0.18 11.08 1.68
C ASP A 12 -1.06 11.67 2.79
N LEU A 13 -0.44 12.06 3.90
CA LEU A 13 -1.14 12.53 5.10
C LEU A 13 -1.49 14.02 4.99
N ARG A 14 -2.64 14.34 4.40
CA ARG A 14 -3.43 15.57 4.70
C ARG A 14 -4.93 15.33 4.42
N GLY A 15 -5.71 15.00 5.46
CA GLY A 15 -7.18 14.88 5.37
C GLY A 15 -7.71 13.73 4.49
N ALA A 16 -6.83 12.93 3.89
CA ALA A 16 -7.13 11.84 2.99
C ALA A 16 -7.10 10.49 3.72
N VAL A 17 -7.98 9.58 3.31
CA VAL A 17 -8.01 8.17 3.74
C VAL A 17 -6.63 7.55 3.53
N VAL A 18 -6.00 7.06 4.60
CA VAL A 18 -4.70 6.38 4.51
C VAL A 18 -4.86 5.13 3.66
N THR A 19 -4.20 5.11 2.50
CA THR A 19 -4.28 4.01 1.55
C THR A 19 -2.90 3.39 1.38
N ALA A 20 -2.75 2.11 1.72
CA ALA A 20 -1.52 1.37 1.49
C ALA A 20 -1.58 0.64 0.14
N ILE A 21 -0.57 0.85 -0.70
CA ILE A 21 -0.42 0.12 -1.97
C ILE A 21 0.75 -0.84 -1.83
N VAL A 22 0.48 -2.13 -1.93
CA VAL A 22 1.49 -3.17 -1.77
C VAL A 22 1.66 -3.93 -3.08
N ARG A 23 2.92 -4.27 -3.38
CA ARG A 23 3.21 -5.20 -4.47
C ARG A 23 2.99 -6.64 -4.00
N ARG A 24 2.24 -7.42 -4.77
CA ARG A 24 2.08 -8.85 -4.56
C ARG A 24 3.42 -9.54 -4.77
N THR A 25 3.98 -10.04 -3.68
CA THR A 25 5.21 -10.86 -3.68
C THR A 25 4.91 -12.34 -3.50
N ASP A 26 3.74 -12.65 -2.93
CA ASP A 26 3.21 -13.99 -2.72
C ASP A 26 1.73 -14.01 -3.17
N PRO A 27 1.28 -15.04 -3.90
CA PRO A 27 -0.13 -15.21 -4.24
C PRO A 27 -1.07 -15.23 -3.02
N SER A 28 -0.60 -15.63 -1.84
CA SER A 28 -1.40 -15.63 -0.62
C SER A 28 -1.52 -14.24 0.05
N LEU A 29 -0.84 -13.22 -0.47
CA LEU A 29 -0.89 -11.87 0.09
C LEU A 29 -2.26 -11.24 -0.21
N THR A 30 -3.04 -11.00 0.84
CA THR A 30 -4.35 -10.35 0.78
C THR A 30 -4.29 -8.97 1.43
N ALA A 31 -5.28 -8.12 1.12
CA ALA A 31 -5.46 -6.83 1.77
C ALA A 31 -5.61 -6.97 3.29
N SER A 32 -6.40 -7.94 3.76
CA SER A 32 -6.62 -8.21 5.18
C SER A 32 -5.32 -8.58 5.91
N ALA A 33 -4.49 -9.44 5.31
CA ALA A 33 -3.19 -9.80 5.90
C ALA A 33 -2.25 -8.60 6.05
N VAL A 34 -2.35 -7.61 5.15
CA VAL A 34 -1.58 -6.35 5.26
C VAL A 34 -2.12 -5.48 6.37
N VAL A 35 -3.45 -5.36 6.52
CA VAL A 35 -4.08 -4.62 7.62
C VAL A 35 -3.71 -5.24 8.96
N GLU A 36 -3.86 -6.55 9.14
CA GLU A 36 -3.49 -7.26 10.36
C GLU A 36 -2.00 -7.05 10.71
N ALA A 37 -1.13 -7.10 9.71
CA ALA A 37 0.30 -6.84 9.90
C ALA A 37 0.61 -5.36 10.25
N CYS A 38 -0.24 -4.43 9.84
CA CYS A 38 -0.17 -3.02 10.23
C CYS A 38 -0.66 -2.85 11.67
N GLU A 39 -1.85 -3.35 12.01
CA GLU A 39 -2.45 -3.30 13.35
C GLU A 39 -1.53 -3.91 14.43
N ALA A 40 -0.77 -4.96 14.09
CA ALA A 40 0.17 -5.57 15.01
C ALA A 40 1.40 -4.70 15.34
N THR A 41 1.66 -3.62 14.58
CA THR A 41 2.91 -2.84 14.70
C THR A 41 2.73 -1.33 14.68
N LEU A 42 1.56 -0.84 14.31
CA LEU A 42 1.23 0.57 14.14
C LEU A 42 0.08 0.94 15.09
N GLU A 43 0.02 2.21 15.46
CA GLU A 43 -1.13 2.75 16.19
C GLU A 43 -2.37 2.81 15.28
N GLU A 44 -3.57 2.77 15.85
CA GLU A 44 -4.84 2.67 15.11
C GLU A 44 -5.00 3.73 14.01
N TYR A 45 -4.55 4.97 14.26
CA TYR A 45 -4.65 6.06 13.30
C TYR A 45 -3.64 5.99 12.15
N GLU A 46 -2.62 5.13 12.25
CA GLU A 46 -1.62 4.87 11.22
C GLU A 46 -1.97 3.64 10.37
N VAL A 47 -2.94 2.84 10.83
CA VAL A 47 -3.43 1.68 10.09
C VAL A 47 -4.15 2.18 8.83
N PRO A 48 -3.80 1.67 7.64
CA PRO A 48 -4.44 2.08 6.40
C PRO A 48 -5.90 1.64 6.38
N GLN A 49 -6.80 2.59 6.10
CA GLN A 49 -8.23 2.32 5.91
C GLN A 49 -8.53 1.63 4.57
N ARG A 50 -7.63 1.75 3.59
CA ARG A 50 -7.71 1.04 2.31
C ARG A 50 -6.38 0.38 1.97
N VAL A 51 -6.45 -0.81 1.39
CA VAL A 51 -5.27 -1.52 0.90
C VAL A 51 -5.48 -1.95 -0.55
N GLY A 52 -4.63 -1.47 -1.44
CA GLY A 52 -4.55 -1.91 -2.83
C GLY A 52 -3.40 -2.89 -3.01
N VAL A 53 -3.69 -4.09 -3.54
CA VAL A 53 -2.66 -5.07 -3.90
C VAL A 53 -2.48 -5.09 -5.41
N VAL A 54 -1.27 -4.79 -5.88
CA VAL A 54 -0.91 -4.76 -7.31
C VAL A 54 0.19 -5.77 -7.61
N ASP A 55 0.20 -6.38 -8.78
CA ASP A 55 1.30 -7.29 -9.14
C ASP A 55 2.59 -6.53 -9.46
N GLU A 56 2.45 -5.30 -9.94
CA GLU A 56 3.53 -4.38 -10.22
C GLU A 56 3.18 -2.95 -9.81
N LEU A 57 4.17 -2.26 -9.22
CA LEU A 57 4.02 -0.84 -8.89
C LEU A 57 4.25 -0.02 -10.16
N PRO A 58 3.37 0.92 -10.52
CA PRO A 58 3.61 1.78 -11.66
C PRO A 58 4.87 2.61 -11.38
N THR A 59 5.75 2.68 -12.38
CA THR A 59 6.97 3.47 -12.31
C THR A 59 7.04 4.44 -13.48
N THR A 60 7.59 5.61 -13.22
CA THR A 60 7.94 6.58 -14.26
C THR A 60 9.05 6.03 -15.17
N ALA A 61 9.31 6.68 -16.31
CA ALA A 61 10.40 6.32 -17.23
C ALA A 61 11.80 6.25 -16.57
N THR A 62 11.97 6.86 -15.39
CA THR A 62 13.22 6.84 -14.60
C THR A 62 13.27 5.72 -13.55
N GLY A 63 12.25 4.86 -13.48
CA GLY A 63 12.17 3.74 -12.55
C GLY A 63 11.67 4.11 -11.14
N LYS A 64 11.33 5.37 -10.89
CA LYS A 64 10.71 5.80 -9.62
C LYS A 64 9.23 5.46 -9.59
N VAL A 65 8.68 5.14 -8.42
CA VAL A 65 7.24 4.94 -8.23
C VAL A 65 6.45 6.14 -8.74
N ASP A 66 5.48 5.87 -9.62
CA ASP A 66 4.58 6.86 -10.19
C ASP A 66 3.40 7.11 -9.25
N ARG A 67 3.54 8.14 -8.42
CA ARG A 67 2.49 8.53 -7.46
C ARG A 67 1.27 9.15 -8.14
N VAL A 68 1.39 9.66 -9.37
CA VAL A 68 0.25 10.24 -10.11
C VAL A 68 -0.67 9.11 -10.53
N THR A 69 -0.12 8.09 -11.21
CA THR A 69 -0.89 6.90 -11.59
C THR A 69 -1.46 6.19 -10.37
N LEU A 70 -0.73 6.12 -9.24
CA LEU A 70 -1.27 5.56 -8.01
C LEU A 70 -2.45 6.37 -7.46
N ARG A 71 -2.38 7.71 -7.47
CA ARG A 71 -3.53 8.55 -7.07
C ARG A 71 -4.71 8.41 -8.03
N GLU A 72 -4.49 8.28 -9.33
CA GLU A 72 -5.60 8.08 -10.28
C GLU A 72 -6.28 6.72 -10.08
N ARG A 73 -5.51 5.67 -9.75
CA ARG A 73 -6.04 4.32 -9.56
C ARG A 73 -6.68 4.10 -8.19
N PHE A 74 -6.21 4.80 -7.16
CA PHE A 74 -6.55 4.52 -5.76
C PHE A 74 -6.97 5.75 -4.94
N GLY A 75 -6.89 6.95 -5.51
CA GLY A 75 -7.40 8.17 -4.90
C GLY A 75 -8.91 8.09 -4.75
N THR A 76 -9.41 8.71 -3.68
CA THR A 76 -10.83 9.03 -3.54
C THR A 76 -11.02 10.44 -4.11
N ASP A 77 -12.11 10.65 -4.84
CA ASP A 77 -12.54 11.96 -5.37
C ASP A 77 -12.66 13.01 -4.25
#